data_AF-A0A1Y2H9Q0-F1
#
_entry.id   AF-A0A1Y2H9Q0-F1
#
_cell.length_a   1.000
_cell.length_b   1.000
_cell.length_c   1.000
_cell.angle_alpha   90.00
_cell.angle_beta   90.00
_cell.angle_gamma   90.00
#
_symmetry.space_group_name_H-M   'P 1'
#
loop_
_entity.id
_entity.type
_entity.pdbx_description
1 polymer ?
#
loop_
_entity_poly.entity_id
_entity_poly.type
_entity_poly.pdbx_seq_one_letter_code
_entity_poly.pdbx_strand_id
1 'polypeptide(L)'
;APLNKWSEVNKDRIQRFLLQLTDVSDFYESLELDQYVALSKRDLKITITTNEVYAMHAILAKHRDAVCPPGSHLDQLLAELGVAPAQVPRALSTHHSLPLFSRWETEIADSDMLIKTQTETSASEALYLDAKSEFVHLLRRVPALLPRTGPLELTRVAELAIATAAHRDPMVGIMAQRALDMLAELERLGVVRRRDNYRILADEVAAELVHLGNLKAKVVSEAGSLETVYRTICEHNEYLSSQLDTYKAYLANVRMQTTGSLATADPPKHEPSTKAFAHAQLEKDGVIVESNVPEQRRPNISVGITCPSPGSFLVSLDYKGRDRPILEMDLRLDDLLEKQHDGVLILDLEYVQLSVPKLVALLNKHFLRSK
;
A
#
# COMPACT_ATOMS: atom_id res chain seq x y z
N ALA A 1 -39.67 -32.27 15.25
CA ALA A 1 -39.17 -31.94 16.60
C ALA A 1 -39.23 -30.44 16.75
N PRO A 2 -39.87 -29.89 17.81
CA PRO A 2 -39.96 -28.45 17.97
C PRO A 2 -38.54 -27.90 18.18
N LEU A 3 -38.18 -26.84 17.46
CA LEU A 3 -36.94 -26.11 17.75
C LEU A 3 -36.94 -25.80 19.25
N ASN A 4 -35.83 -26.13 19.91
CA ASN A 4 -35.64 -25.97 21.35
C ASN A 4 -36.17 -24.59 21.78
N LYS A 5 -37.02 -24.51 22.83
CA LYS A 5 -37.59 -23.23 23.34
C LYS A 5 -36.52 -22.16 23.55
N TRP A 6 -35.28 -22.57 23.86
CA TRP A 6 -34.11 -21.71 23.94
C TRP A 6 -33.78 -20.96 22.63
N SER A 7 -33.92 -21.62 21.48
CA SER A 7 -33.68 -21.04 20.16
C SER A 7 -34.74 -20.01 19.78
N GLU A 8 -35.99 -20.18 20.20
CA GLU A 8 -37.04 -19.18 19.95
C GLU A 8 -36.85 -17.94 20.81
N VAL A 9 -36.51 -18.11 22.10
CA VAL A 9 -36.26 -16.98 23.02
C VAL A 9 -35.03 -16.17 22.63
N ASN A 10 -34.00 -16.81 22.08
CA ASN A 10 -32.74 -16.13 21.72
C ASN A 10 -32.61 -15.78 20.24
N LYS A 11 -33.66 -16.04 19.44
CA LYS A 11 -33.64 -15.84 17.98
C LYS A 11 -33.22 -14.42 17.61
N ASP A 12 -33.85 -13.41 18.20
CA ASP A 12 -33.53 -12.00 17.91
C ASP A 12 -32.12 -11.61 18.33
N ARG A 13 -31.60 -12.22 19.40
CA ARG A 13 -30.24 -11.94 19.90
C ARG A 13 -29.19 -12.54 18.98
N ILE A 14 -29.42 -13.77 18.55
CA ILE A 14 -28.57 -14.48 17.59
C ILE A 14 -28.63 -13.79 16.23
N GLN A 15 -29.83 -13.39 15.79
CA GLN A 15 -30.01 -12.68 14.51
C GLN A 15 -29.32 -11.31 14.52
N ARG A 16 -29.41 -10.52 15.60
CA ARG A 16 -28.66 -9.26 15.72
C ARG A 16 -27.15 -9.47 15.70
N PHE A 17 -26.66 -10.49 16.39
CA PHE A 17 -25.24 -10.84 16.40
C PHE A 17 -24.76 -11.27 15.00
N LEU A 18 -25.52 -12.12 14.30
CA LEU A 18 -25.20 -12.55 12.93
C LEU A 18 -25.27 -11.39 11.92
N LEU A 19 -26.22 -10.47 12.10
CA LEU A 19 -26.30 -9.26 11.28
C LEU A 19 -25.12 -8.32 11.55
N GLN A 20 -24.71 -8.12 12.81
CA GLN A 20 -23.49 -7.34 13.12
C GLN A 20 -22.21 -7.99 12.60
N LEU A 21 -22.15 -9.32 12.55
CA LEU A 21 -21.03 -10.04 11.93
C LEU A 21 -20.96 -9.89 10.41
N THR A 22 -22.08 -9.54 9.77
CA THR A 22 -22.18 -9.35 8.33
C THR A 22 -22.18 -7.89 7.91
N ASP A 23 -22.44 -6.97 8.85
CA ASP A 23 -22.34 -5.52 8.70
C ASP A 23 -20.88 -5.08 8.90
N VAL A 24 -20.02 -5.52 7.98
CA VAL A 24 -18.63 -5.07 7.91
C VAL A 24 -18.59 -3.87 6.98
N SER A 25 -18.21 -2.70 7.51
CA SER A 25 -17.96 -1.50 6.71
C SER A 25 -16.98 -1.80 5.59
N ASP A 26 -17.23 -1.30 4.38
CA ASP A 26 -16.36 -1.56 3.24
C ASP A 26 -14.93 -1.13 3.56
N PHE A 27 -14.00 -2.06 3.37
CA PHE A 27 -12.58 -1.88 3.65
C PHE A 27 -12.02 -0.66 2.90
N TYR A 28 -12.49 -0.43 1.67
CA TYR A 28 -12.03 0.68 0.82
C TYR A 28 -12.56 2.05 1.30
N GLU A 29 -13.81 2.12 1.79
CA GLU A 29 -14.37 3.35 2.37
C GLU A 29 -13.69 3.71 3.70
N SER A 30 -13.40 2.72 4.56
CA SER A 30 -12.82 2.97 5.89
C SER A 30 -11.39 3.52 5.88
N LEU A 31 -10.66 3.29 4.79
CA LEU A 31 -9.26 3.67 4.60
C LEU A 31 -9.07 4.78 3.55
N GLU A 32 -10.16 5.27 2.94
CA GLU A 32 -10.12 6.20 1.79
C GLU A 32 -9.21 5.69 0.64
N LEU A 33 -9.07 4.35 0.53
CA LEU A 33 -8.12 3.69 -0.37
C LEU A 33 -8.40 4.01 -1.85
N ASP A 34 -9.65 4.31 -2.20
CA ASP A 34 -10.04 4.72 -3.56
C ASP A 34 -9.39 6.03 -3.99
N GLN A 35 -9.17 6.97 -3.05
CA GLN A 35 -8.47 8.22 -3.33
C GLN A 35 -6.99 7.94 -3.66
N TYR A 36 -6.38 6.96 -2.99
CA TYR A 36 -5.01 6.50 -3.25
C TYR A 36 -4.89 5.68 -4.54
N VAL A 37 -5.87 4.83 -4.86
CA VAL A 37 -5.90 4.09 -6.14
C VAL A 37 -6.05 5.05 -7.31
N ALA A 38 -6.84 6.12 -7.18
CA ALA A 38 -6.94 7.18 -8.17
C ALA A 38 -5.61 7.93 -8.37
N LEU A 39 -4.90 8.26 -7.28
CA LEU A 39 -3.56 8.88 -7.31
C LEU A 39 -2.48 7.98 -7.96
N SER A 40 -2.63 6.66 -7.88
CA SER A 40 -1.66 5.71 -8.46
C SER A 40 -1.92 5.37 -9.94
N LYS A 41 -3.14 5.58 -10.44
CA LYS A 41 -3.52 5.26 -11.83
C LYS A 41 -3.27 6.45 -12.75
N ARG A 42 -2.10 6.46 -13.39
CA ARG A 42 -1.61 7.52 -14.30
C ARG A 42 -2.36 7.67 -15.63
N ASP A 43 -3.40 6.86 -15.90
CA ASP A 43 -4.13 6.82 -17.18
C ASP A 43 -5.62 6.50 -16.97
N LEU A 44 -6.33 7.36 -16.23
CA LEU A 44 -7.77 7.23 -16.06
C LEU A 44 -8.47 7.61 -17.37
N LYS A 45 -9.08 6.63 -18.05
CA LYS A 45 -9.90 6.86 -19.25
C LYS A 45 -11.32 6.39 -19.00
N ILE A 46 -12.29 7.25 -19.27
CA ILE A 46 -13.71 6.89 -19.21
C ILE A 46 -14.27 6.80 -20.63
N THR A 47 -15.07 5.77 -20.88
CA THR A 47 -15.90 5.71 -22.08
C THR A 47 -17.30 6.18 -21.71
N ILE A 48 -17.73 7.30 -22.29
CA ILE A 48 -19.02 7.92 -21.98
C ILE A 48 -19.70 8.40 -23.26
N THR A 49 -21.03 8.32 -23.30
CA THR A 49 -21.82 8.84 -24.43
C THR A 49 -22.08 10.34 -24.30
N THR A 50 -22.31 10.99 -25.44
CA THR A 50 -22.69 12.42 -25.47
C THR A 50 -23.90 12.73 -24.58
N ASN A 51 -24.92 11.87 -24.59
CA ASN A 51 -26.11 12.04 -23.76
C ASN A 51 -25.87 11.82 -22.26
N GLU A 52 -24.96 10.93 -21.88
CA GLU A 52 -24.56 10.75 -20.49
C GLU A 52 -23.81 11.98 -19.96
N VAL A 53 -22.94 12.59 -20.77
CA VAL A 53 -22.27 13.86 -20.42
C VAL A 53 -23.31 14.97 -20.20
N TYR A 54 -24.27 15.13 -21.11
CA TYR A 54 -25.31 16.16 -20.98
C TYR A 54 -26.24 15.91 -19.79
N ALA A 55 -26.62 14.65 -19.54
CA ALA A 55 -27.43 14.29 -18.39
C ALA A 55 -26.70 14.59 -17.08
N MET A 56 -25.42 14.23 -16.99
CA MET A 56 -24.59 14.51 -15.83
C MET A 56 -24.49 16.02 -15.57
N HIS A 57 -24.22 16.82 -16.60
CA HIS A 57 -24.19 18.27 -16.50
C HIS A 57 -25.55 18.83 -16.02
N ALA A 58 -26.66 18.37 -16.58
CA ALA A 58 -28.00 18.82 -16.17
C ALA A 58 -28.32 18.50 -14.69
N ILE A 59 -27.91 17.33 -14.20
CA ILE A 59 -28.12 16.92 -12.81
C ILE A 59 -27.25 17.75 -11.86
N LEU A 60 -25.97 17.96 -12.20
CA LEU A 60 -25.04 18.78 -11.42
C LEU A 60 -25.49 20.24 -11.34
N ALA A 61 -25.96 20.80 -12.46
CA ALA A 61 -26.51 22.16 -12.49
C ALA A 61 -27.79 22.28 -11.63
N LYS A 62 -28.67 21.27 -11.67
CA LYS A 62 -29.91 21.25 -10.87
C LYS A 62 -29.63 21.21 -9.36
N HIS A 63 -28.59 20.50 -8.94
CA HIS A 63 -28.24 20.29 -7.53
C HIS A 63 -27.00 21.07 -7.09
N ARG A 64 -26.69 22.19 -7.78
CA ARG A 64 -25.49 22.99 -7.56
C ARG A 64 -25.28 23.37 -6.09
N ASP A 65 -26.33 23.87 -5.42
CA ASP A 65 -26.25 24.35 -4.03
C ASP A 65 -25.97 23.23 -3.01
N ALA A 66 -26.32 21.98 -3.33
CA ALA A 66 -26.11 20.83 -2.45
C ALA A 66 -24.75 20.14 -2.68
N VAL A 67 -24.24 20.20 -3.91
CA VAL A 67 -23.04 19.45 -4.32
C VAL A 67 -21.80 20.34 -4.37
N CYS A 68 -21.95 21.66 -4.50
CA CYS A 68 -20.83 22.60 -4.63
C CYS A 68 -20.72 23.49 -3.38
N PRO A 69 -19.76 23.22 -2.48
CA PRO A 69 -19.36 24.21 -1.47
C PRO A 69 -18.91 25.53 -2.13
N PRO A 70 -19.14 26.69 -1.49
CA PRO A 70 -18.73 27.98 -2.04
C PRO A 70 -17.21 28.01 -2.25
N GLY A 71 -16.78 28.32 -3.48
CA GLY A 71 -15.37 28.35 -3.87
C GLY A 71 -14.77 27.00 -4.30
N SER A 72 -15.59 25.94 -4.40
CA SER A 72 -15.13 24.65 -4.92
C SER A 72 -14.78 24.71 -6.41
N HIS A 73 -13.84 23.85 -6.81
CA HIS A 73 -13.45 23.67 -8.21
C HIS A 73 -14.63 23.32 -9.14
N LEU A 74 -15.58 22.53 -8.64
CA LEU A 74 -16.78 22.17 -9.40
C LEU A 74 -17.67 23.39 -9.69
N ASP A 75 -17.78 24.32 -8.73
CA ASP A 75 -18.54 25.56 -8.91
C ASP A 75 -17.96 26.45 -10.03
N GLN A 76 -16.63 26.53 -10.09
CA GLN A 76 -15.91 27.25 -11.15
C GLN A 76 -16.17 26.63 -12.53
N LEU A 77 -16.11 25.30 -12.64
CA LEU A 77 -16.40 24.59 -13.90
C LEU A 77 -17.84 24.75 -14.36
N LEU A 78 -18.81 24.65 -13.45
CA LEU A 78 -20.22 24.83 -13.79
C LEU A 78 -20.50 26.28 -14.23
N ALA A 79 -19.81 27.26 -13.65
CA ALA A 79 -19.91 28.65 -14.08
C ALA A 79 -19.36 28.85 -15.52
N GLU A 80 -18.25 28.19 -15.88
CA GLU A 80 -17.66 28.25 -17.22
C GLU A 80 -18.48 27.49 -18.27
N LEU A 81 -19.04 26.33 -17.91
CA LEU A 81 -19.82 25.46 -18.81
C LEU A 81 -21.20 26.04 -19.17
N GLY A 82 -21.78 26.86 -18.30
CA GLY A 82 -23.07 27.50 -18.54
C GLY A 82 -24.26 26.54 -18.46
N VAL A 83 -25.24 26.70 -19.35
CA VAL A 83 -26.48 25.89 -19.32
C VAL A 83 -26.26 24.54 -19.98
N ALA A 84 -26.73 23.47 -19.33
CA ALA A 84 -26.63 22.12 -19.87
C ALA A 84 -27.40 21.95 -21.20
N PRO A 85 -26.76 21.43 -22.25
CA PRO A 85 -27.43 21.11 -23.51
C PRO A 85 -28.52 20.05 -23.35
N ALA A 86 -29.54 20.09 -24.22
CA ALA A 86 -30.56 19.05 -24.29
C ALA A 86 -29.98 17.76 -24.90
N GLN A 87 -30.53 16.61 -24.48
CA GLN A 87 -30.13 15.33 -25.03
C GLN A 87 -30.42 15.23 -26.53
N VAL A 88 -29.50 14.62 -27.27
CA VAL A 88 -29.60 14.43 -28.71
C VAL A 88 -30.23 13.07 -29.04
N PRO A 89 -30.85 12.91 -30.22
CA PRO A 89 -31.35 11.63 -30.70
C PRO A 89 -30.26 10.54 -30.63
N ARG A 90 -30.65 9.30 -30.33
CA ARG A 90 -29.71 8.18 -30.13
C ARG A 90 -28.75 7.96 -31.31
N ALA A 91 -29.18 8.25 -32.53
CA ALA A 91 -28.35 8.17 -33.73
C ALA A 91 -27.18 9.16 -33.76
N LEU A 92 -27.27 10.27 -33.02
CA LEU A 92 -26.24 11.30 -32.90
C LEU A 92 -25.45 11.19 -31.58
N SER A 93 -25.88 10.33 -30.65
CA SER A 93 -25.21 10.11 -29.38
C SER A 93 -24.04 9.13 -29.56
N THR A 94 -22.87 9.67 -29.91
CA THR A 94 -21.64 8.88 -30.05
C THR A 94 -20.99 8.61 -28.71
N HIS A 95 -20.20 7.52 -28.65
CA HIS A 95 -19.32 7.20 -27.54
C HIS A 95 -18.00 7.97 -27.68
N HIS A 96 -17.53 8.52 -26.57
CA HIS A 96 -16.26 9.22 -26.46
C HIS A 96 -15.39 8.51 -25.43
N SER A 97 -14.12 8.30 -25.76
CA SER A 97 -13.11 7.88 -24.80
C SER A 97 -12.39 9.13 -24.32
N LEU A 98 -12.68 9.55 -23.09
CA LEU A 98 -12.16 10.77 -22.51
C LEU A 98 -11.04 10.42 -21.52
N PRO A 99 -9.81 10.93 -21.72
CA PRO A 99 -8.83 10.92 -20.64
C PRO A 99 -9.32 11.85 -19.52
N LEU A 100 -9.30 11.34 -18.30
CA LEU A 100 -9.65 12.09 -17.10
C LEU A 100 -8.37 12.67 -16.51
N PHE A 101 -8.27 13.98 -16.55
CA PHE A 101 -7.23 14.74 -15.87
C PHE A 101 -7.89 15.91 -15.15
N SER A 102 -7.41 16.22 -13.95
CA SER A 102 -7.86 17.41 -13.26
C SER A 102 -7.09 18.62 -13.79
N ARG A 103 -7.78 19.67 -14.23
CA ARG A 103 -7.16 20.95 -14.62
C ARG A 103 -6.38 21.63 -13.47
N TRP A 104 -6.54 21.12 -12.25
CA TRP A 104 -5.85 21.58 -11.04
C TRP A 104 -4.88 20.53 -10.47
N GLU A 105 -4.75 19.36 -11.11
CA GLU A 105 -3.66 18.43 -10.81
C GLU A 105 -2.55 18.62 -11.83
N THR A 106 -1.34 18.79 -11.31
CA THR A 106 -0.14 18.66 -12.13
C THR A 106 0.10 17.16 -12.28
N GLU A 107 0.03 16.63 -13.49
CA GLU A 107 0.80 15.42 -13.81
C GLU A 107 2.24 15.74 -13.41
N ILE A 108 2.81 15.00 -12.46
CA ILE A 108 4.26 15.05 -12.22
C ILE A 108 4.89 14.65 -13.54
N ALA A 109 5.32 15.64 -14.32
CA ALA A 109 5.90 15.40 -15.63
C ALA A 109 7.15 14.55 -15.41
N ASP A 110 7.07 13.27 -15.79
CA ASP A 110 8.24 12.41 -15.89
C ASP A 110 9.23 13.10 -16.83
N SER A 111 10.52 13.01 -16.50
CA SER A 111 11.63 13.60 -17.24
C SER A 111 11.57 13.36 -18.76
N ASP A 112 10.90 12.28 -19.19
CA ASP A 112 10.66 11.91 -20.59
C ASP A 112 9.71 12.86 -21.36
N MET A 113 8.73 13.48 -20.70
CA MET A 113 7.84 14.49 -21.32
C MET A 113 8.54 15.84 -21.49
N LEU A 114 9.46 16.16 -20.57
CA LEU A 114 10.33 17.34 -20.70
C LEU A 114 11.34 17.17 -21.84
N ILE A 115 11.84 15.96 -22.07
CA ILE A 115 12.78 15.66 -23.16
C ILE A 115 12.08 15.70 -24.53
N LYS A 116 10.82 15.23 -24.64
CA LYS A 116 10.06 15.26 -25.91
C LYS A 116 9.63 16.66 -26.34
N THR A 117 9.27 17.53 -25.39
CA THR A 117 8.97 18.95 -25.70
C THR A 117 10.23 19.69 -26.14
N GLN A 118 11.40 19.41 -25.56
CA GLN A 118 12.68 20.03 -25.95
C GLN A 118 13.11 19.74 -27.39
N THR A 119 12.73 18.60 -27.98
CA THR A 119 13.15 18.23 -29.34
C THR A 119 12.41 18.95 -30.47
N GLU A 120 11.23 19.55 -30.19
CA GLU A 120 10.41 20.25 -31.19
C GLU A 120 10.32 21.77 -30.95
N THR A 121 10.90 22.26 -29.85
CA THR A 121 10.82 23.67 -29.45
C THR A 121 11.79 24.52 -30.29
N SER A 122 11.31 25.62 -30.87
CA SER A 122 12.17 26.58 -31.57
C SER A 122 13.23 27.13 -30.59
N ALA A 123 14.46 27.39 -31.04
CA ALA A 123 15.52 27.94 -30.18
C ALA A 123 15.08 29.22 -29.42
N SER A 124 14.16 29.99 -30.01
CA SER A 124 13.54 31.17 -29.39
C SER A 124 12.55 30.85 -28.26
N GLU A 125 11.83 29.74 -28.35
CA GLU A 125 10.89 29.26 -27.32
C GLU A 125 11.65 28.61 -26.15
N ALA A 126 12.73 27.89 -26.44
CA ALA A 126 13.62 27.34 -25.40
C ALA A 126 14.24 28.46 -24.56
N LEU A 127 14.76 29.51 -25.22
CA LEU A 127 15.30 30.69 -24.54
C LEU A 127 14.23 31.41 -23.70
N TYR A 128 12.97 31.44 -24.17
CA TYR A 128 11.86 32.04 -23.45
C TYR A 128 11.53 31.27 -22.16
N LEU A 129 11.45 29.94 -22.25
CA LEU A 129 11.24 29.07 -21.09
C LEU A 129 12.39 29.17 -20.09
N ASP A 130 13.63 29.17 -20.58
CA ASP A 130 14.81 29.34 -19.74
C ASP A 130 14.74 30.68 -19.00
N ALA A 131 14.40 31.79 -19.69
CA ALA A 131 14.33 33.12 -19.09
C ALA A 131 13.25 33.17 -17.99
N LYS A 132 12.08 32.59 -18.27
CA LYS A 132 11.00 32.46 -17.28
C LYS A 132 11.47 31.71 -16.04
N SER A 133 12.11 30.55 -16.23
CA SER A 133 12.60 29.71 -15.11
C SER A 133 13.66 30.44 -14.27
N GLU A 134 14.56 31.19 -14.90
CA GLU A 134 15.62 31.95 -14.22
C GLU A 134 15.01 33.07 -13.36
N PHE A 135 13.99 33.78 -13.86
CA PHE A 135 13.25 34.78 -13.08
C PHE A 135 12.45 34.16 -11.92
N VAL A 136 11.80 33.01 -12.12
CA VAL A 136 11.10 32.28 -11.06
C VAL A 136 12.10 31.84 -9.97
N HIS A 137 13.26 31.31 -10.35
CA HIS A 137 14.29 30.91 -9.39
C HIS A 137 14.86 32.10 -8.62
N LEU A 138 15.13 33.21 -9.30
CA LEU A 138 15.62 34.45 -8.70
C LEU A 138 14.65 34.96 -7.62
N LEU A 139 13.35 35.02 -7.95
CA LEU A 139 12.29 35.50 -7.05
C LEU A 139 12.03 34.54 -5.88
N ARG A 140 12.20 33.23 -6.08
CA ARG A 140 12.15 32.24 -4.98
C ARG A 140 13.34 32.37 -4.03
N ARG A 141 14.52 32.72 -4.53
CA ARG A 141 15.74 32.87 -3.75
C ARG A 141 15.78 34.20 -2.99
N VAL A 142 15.19 35.25 -3.56
CA VAL A 142 15.02 36.55 -2.91
C VAL A 142 13.57 37.03 -2.97
N PRO A 143 12.69 36.51 -2.09
CA PRO A 143 11.27 36.89 -2.07
C PRO A 143 11.01 38.37 -1.78
N ALA A 144 11.99 39.07 -1.19
CA ALA A 144 11.89 40.51 -0.90
C ALA A 144 11.79 41.38 -2.18
N LEU A 145 12.14 40.83 -3.35
CA LEU A 145 12.04 41.50 -4.63
C LEU A 145 10.61 41.47 -5.21
N LEU A 146 9.72 40.64 -4.64
CA LEU A 146 8.33 40.56 -5.09
C LEU A 146 7.61 41.89 -4.77
N PRO A 147 6.90 42.47 -5.75
CA PRO A 147 6.12 43.68 -5.51
C PRO A 147 5.02 43.37 -4.49
N ARG A 148 4.89 44.24 -3.47
CA ARG A 148 3.79 44.15 -2.49
C ARG A 148 2.46 44.59 -3.09
N THR A 149 2.51 45.48 -4.07
CA THR A 149 1.36 46.02 -4.79
C THR A 149 1.82 46.42 -6.19
N GLY A 150 1.11 45.98 -7.23
CA GLY A 150 1.39 46.34 -8.64
C GLY A 150 1.95 45.19 -9.49
N PRO A 151 2.12 45.43 -10.80
CA PRO A 151 2.64 44.43 -11.74
C PRO A 151 4.11 44.10 -11.47
N LEU A 152 4.51 42.88 -11.85
CA LEU A 152 5.90 42.44 -11.76
C LEU A 152 6.73 43.12 -12.85
N GLU A 153 7.82 43.76 -12.47
CA GLU A 153 8.73 44.47 -13.38
C GLU A 153 10.08 43.74 -13.42
N LEU A 154 10.28 42.90 -14.45
CA LEU A 154 11.40 41.94 -14.53
C LEU A 154 12.77 42.62 -14.49
N THR A 155 12.94 43.72 -15.23
CA THR A 155 14.17 44.52 -15.25
C THR A 155 14.47 45.10 -13.88
N ARG A 156 13.46 45.68 -13.22
CA ARG A 156 13.62 46.27 -11.90
C ARG A 156 13.97 45.23 -10.84
N VAL A 157 13.36 44.05 -10.92
CA VAL A 157 13.65 42.90 -10.04
C VAL A 157 15.10 42.47 -10.18
N ALA A 158 15.60 42.29 -11.41
CA ALA A 158 16.97 41.86 -11.64
C ALA A 158 18.00 42.94 -11.22
N GLU A 159 17.76 44.21 -11.55
CA GLU A 159 18.60 45.33 -11.11
C GLU A 159 18.67 45.43 -9.58
N LEU A 160 17.52 45.28 -8.91
CA LEU A 160 17.45 45.32 -7.45
C LEU A 160 18.11 44.09 -6.82
N ALA A 161 18.03 42.92 -7.45
CA ALA A 161 18.75 41.72 -7.03
C ALA A 161 20.27 41.93 -7.06
N ILE A 162 20.78 42.53 -8.13
CA ILE A 162 22.21 42.87 -8.26
C ILE A 162 22.62 43.89 -7.18
N ALA A 163 21.80 44.92 -6.96
CA ALA A 163 22.14 45.99 -6.01
C ALA A 163 22.07 45.55 -4.53
N THR A 164 21.12 44.68 -4.17
CA THR A 164 20.81 44.40 -2.75
C THR A 164 21.21 43.01 -2.28
N ALA A 165 21.20 42.02 -3.18
CA ALA A 165 21.39 40.62 -2.81
C ALA A 165 22.73 40.05 -3.30
N ALA A 166 23.37 40.64 -4.32
CA ALA A 166 24.66 40.17 -4.83
C ALA A 166 25.80 40.25 -3.80
N HIS A 167 25.74 41.20 -2.86
CA HIS A 167 26.70 41.32 -1.77
C HIS A 167 26.60 40.18 -0.74
N ARG A 168 25.41 39.57 -0.61
CA ARG A 168 25.14 38.49 0.34
C ARG A 168 25.25 37.11 -0.31
N ASP A 169 24.85 37.00 -1.58
CA ASP A 169 24.95 35.79 -2.37
C ASP A 169 25.40 36.15 -3.80
N PRO A 170 26.68 35.90 -4.15
CA PRO A 170 27.20 36.16 -5.49
C PRO A 170 26.43 35.44 -6.60
N MET A 171 25.83 34.28 -6.30
CA MET A 171 25.05 33.53 -7.29
C MET A 171 23.79 34.30 -7.71
N VAL A 172 23.16 35.04 -6.79
CA VAL A 172 21.98 35.86 -7.10
C VAL A 172 22.33 36.96 -8.12
N GLY A 173 23.51 37.57 -7.99
CA GLY A 173 23.99 38.56 -8.94
C GLY A 173 24.23 37.97 -10.34
N ILE A 174 24.83 36.76 -10.40
CA ILE A 174 25.06 36.04 -11.66
C ILE A 174 23.73 35.65 -12.32
N MET A 175 22.79 35.11 -11.55
CA MET A 175 21.46 34.73 -12.04
C MET A 175 20.70 35.96 -12.56
N ALA A 176 20.74 37.07 -11.83
CA ALA A 176 20.08 38.31 -12.24
C ALA A 176 20.69 38.91 -13.52
N GLN A 177 22.03 38.91 -13.63
CA GLN A 177 22.70 39.35 -14.86
C GLN A 177 22.35 38.44 -16.04
N ARG A 178 22.38 37.12 -15.85
CA ARG A 178 21.98 36.15 -16.87
C ARG A 178 20.53 36.35 -17.32
N ALA A 179 19.61 36.57 -16.38
CA ALA A 179 18.21 36.83 -16.69
C ALA A 179 18.02 38.12 -17.53
N LEU A 180 18.79 39.17 -17.25
CA LEU A 180 18.81 40.40 -18.07
C LEU A 180 19.37 40.16 -19.48
N ASP A 181 20.45 39.39 -19.60
CA ASP A 181 21.07 39.06 -20.88
C ASP A 181 20.10 38.24 -21.76
N MET A 182 19.38 37.28 -21.16
CA MET A 182 18.35 36.49 -21.84
C MET A 182 17.15 37.33 -22.26
N LEU A 183 16.74 38.30 -21.44
CA LEU A 183 15.67 39.24 -21.77
C LEU A 183 16.06 40.14 -22.95
N ALA A 184 17.30 40.60 -23.00
CA ALA A 184 17.84 41.39 -24.11
C ALA A 184 17.89 40.59 -25.42
N GLU A 185 18.27 39.31 -25.34
CA GLU A 185 18.30 38.44 -26.53
C GLU A 185 16.88 38.10 -27.02
N LEU A 186 15.92 37.86 -26.13
CA LEU A 186 14.52 37.67 -26.49
C LEU A 186 13.90 38.92 -27.13
N GLU A 187 14.33 40.12 -26.69
CA GLU A 187 13.92 41.39 -27.30
C GLU A 187 14.50 41.53 -28.71
N ARG A 188 15.78 41.16 -28.91
CA ARG A 188 16.44 41.15 -30.23
C ARG A 188 15.75 40.21 -31.22
N LEU A 189 15.26 39.08 -30.73
CA LEU A 189 14.49 38.09 -31.50
C LEU A 189 13.02 38.49 -31.71
N GLY A 190 12.55 39.58 -31.08
CA GLY A 190 11.19 40.08 -31.21
C GLY A 190 10.11 39.26 -30.49
N VAL A 191 10.52 38.31 -29.64
CA VAL A 191 9.63 37.44 -28.86
C VAL A 191 8.98 38.21 -27.72
N VAL A 192 9.74 39.09 -27.07
CA VAL A 192 9.28 39.99 -26.01
C VAL A 192 9.46 41.44 -26.43
N ARG A 193 8.70 42.34 -25.82
CA ARG A 193 8.76 43.77 -26.12
C ARG A 193 9.20 44.52 -24.87
N ARG A 194 10.06 45.53 -25.04
CA ARG A 194 10.43 46.44 -23.95
C ARG A 194 9.41 47.55 -23.73
N ARG A 195 8.65 47.91 -24.78
CA ARG A 195 7.65 48.98 -24.72
C ARG A 195 6.52 48.70 -23.73
N ASP A 196 6.21 47.43 -23.49
CA ASP A 196 5.22 46.99 -22.50
C ASP A 196 5.89 46.41 -21.24
N ASN A 197 7.16 46.75 -20.97
CA ASN A 197 7.94 46.25 -19.83
C ASN A 197 7.96 44.72 -19.72
N TYR A 198 7.94 44.00 -20.86
CA TYR A 198 7.96 42.53 -20.88
C TYR A 198 6.75 41.89 -20.17
N ARG A 199 5.61 42.60 -20.14
CA ARG A 199 4.41 42.24 -19.35
C ARG A 199 3.95 40.80 -19.48
N ILE A 200 3.97 40.24 -20.70
CA ILE A 200 3.53 38.85 -20.93
C ILE A 200 4.39 37.87 -20.11
N LEU A 201 5.72 38.00 -20.21
CA LEU A 201 6.65 37.17 -19.45
C LEU A 201 6.52 37.42 -17.94
N ALA A 202 6.30 38.69 -17.54
CA ALA A 202 6.13 39.04 -16.15
C ALA A 202 4.85 38.43 -15.53
N ASP A 203 3.74 38.47 -16.26
CA ASP A 203 2.46 37.87 -15.86
C ASP A 203 2.59 36.35 -15.76
N GLU A 204 3.30 35.70 -16.69
CA GLU A 204 3.59 34.26 -16.63
C GLU A 204 4.46 33.88 -15.44
N VAL A 205 5.54 34.62 -15.16
CA VAL A 205 6.39 34.41 -13.97
C VAL A 205 5.58 34.57 -12.68
N ALA A 206 4.72 35.58 -12.60
CA ALA A 206 3.86 35.81 -11.44
C ALA A 206 2.84 34.67 -11.25
N ALA A 207 2.20 34.24 -12.33
CA ALA A 207 1.27 33.11 -12.31
C ALA A 207 1.96 31.82 -11.87
N GLU A 208 3.18 31.56 -12.35
CA GLU A 208 3.97 30.38 -11.98
C GLU A 208 4.36 30.39 -10.50
N LEU A 209 4.72 31.55 -9.94
CA LEU A 209 5.01 31.68 -8.50
C LEU A 209 3.78 31.44 -7.61
N VAL A 210 2.61 31.97 -8.00
CA VAL A 210 1.35 31.69 -7.29
C VAL A 210 1.02 30.21 -7.37
N HIS A 211 1.18 29.60 -8.54
CA HIS A 211 0.95 28.18 -8.75
C HIS A 211 1.88 27.32 -7.88
N LEU A 212 3.18 27.60 -7.84
CA LEU A 212 4.14 26.91 -6.98
C LEU A 212 3.82 27.06 -5.48
N GLY A 213 3.35 28.24 -5.07
CA GLY A 213 2.89 28.48 -3.70
C GLY A 213 1.69 27.61 -3.33
N ASN A 214 0.69 27.54 -4.22
CA ASN A 214 -0.49 26.69 -4.05
C ASN A 214 -0.13 25.21 -4.05
N LEU A 215 0.77 24.77 -4.95
CA LEU A 215 1.26 23.39 -5.01
C LEU A 215 1.95 23.00 -3.71
N LYS A 216 2.82 23.87 -3.17
CA LYS A 216 3.46 23.62 -1.88
C LYS A 216 2.42 23.44 -0.77
N ALA A 217 1.41 24.33 -0.70
CA ALA A 217 0.37 24.23 0.31
C ALA A 217 -0.43 22.93 0.20
N LYS A 218 -0.76 22.51 -1.04
CA LYS A 218 -1.42 21.24 -1.33
C LYS A 218 -0.58 20.04 -0.90
N VAL A 219 0.68 19.97 -1.33
CA VAL A 219 1.61 18.89 -0.96
C VAL A 219 1.83 18.81 0.55
N VAL A 220 1.92 19.96 1.25
CA VAL A 220 2.03 19.98 2.71
C VAL A 220 0.76 19.47 3.37
N SER A 221 -0.41 19.85 2.86
CA SER A 221 -1.69 19.34 3.36
C SER A 221 -1.81 17.83 3.14
N GLU A 222 -1.46 17.35 1.95
CA GLU A 222 -1.47 15.92 1.59
C GLU A 222 -0.49 15.12 2.44
N ALA A 223 0.71 15.65 2.70
CA ALA A 223 1.68 15.03 3.59
C ALA A 223 1.13 14.86 5.02
N GLY A 224 0.43 15.87 5.54
CA GLY A 224 -0.22 15.78 6.86
C GLY A 224 -1.36 14.75 6.91
N SER A 225 -2.16 14.67 5.84
CA SER A 225 -3.18 13.62 5.70
C SER A 225 -2.55 12.23 5.67
N LEU A 226 -1.48 12.06 4.88
CA LEU A 226 -0.77 10.78 4.76
C LEU A 226 -0.12 10.35 6.08
N GLU A 227 0.44 11.29 6.84
CA GLU A 227 1.00 11.03 8.17
C GLU A 227 -0.08 10.56 9.16
N THR A 228 -1.28 11.15 9.09
CA THR A 228 -2.43 10.73 9.90
C THR A 228 -2.85 9.30 9.55
N VAL A 229 -2.95 8.98 8.26
CA VAL A 229 -3.29 7.62 7.80
C VAL A 229 -2.22 6.61 8.19
N TYR A 230 -0.94 6.96 8.03
CA TYR A 230 0.17 6.12 8.46
C TYR A 230 0.06 5.76 9.95
N ARG A 231 -0.22 6.76 10.81
CA ARG A 231 -0.44 6.52 12.23
C ARG A 231 -1.60 5.57 12.48
N THR A 232 -2.74 5.77 11.83
CA THR A 232 -3.91 4.89 11.97
C THR A 232 -3.61 3.44 11.55
N ILE A 233 -2.83 3.24 10.47
CA ILE A 233 -2.40 1.90 10.04
C ILE A 233 -1.49 1.26 11.09
N CYS A 234 -0.55 2.01 11.65
CA CYS A 234 0.31 1.50 12.73
C CYS A 234 -0.49 1.09 13.96
N GLU A 235 -1.40 1.94 14.43
CA GLU A 235 -2.29 1.64 15.57
C GLU A 235 -3.15 0.39 15.29
N HIS A 236 -3.67 0.25 14.06
CA HIS A 236 -4.45 -0.92 13.68
C HIS A 236 -3.60 -2.20 13.62
N ASN A 237 -2.36 -2.12 13.14
CA ASN A 237 -1.44 -3.25 13.13
C ASN A 237 -1.09 -3.70 14.56
N GLU A 238 -0.83 -2.75 15.47
CA GLU A 238 -0.64 -3.03 16.90
C GLU A 238 -1.87 -3.71 17.51
N TYR A 239 -3.07 -3.21 17.19
CA TYR A 239 -4.32 -3.84 17.63
C TYR A 239 -4.47 -5.27 17.11
N LEU A 240 -4.25 -5.52 15.81
CA LEU A 240 -4.32 -6.85 15.22
C LEU A 240 -3.28 -7.80 15.83
N SER A 241 -2.07 -7.31 16.09
CA SER A 241 -1.01 -8.07 16.75
C SER A 241 -1.42 -8.46 18.18
N SER A 242 -2.00 -7.53 18.94
CA SER A 242 -2.54 -7.80 20.28
C SER A 242 -3.70 -8.81 20.27
N GLN A 243 -4.59 -8.72 19.28
CA GLN A 243 -5.65 -9.71 19.08
C GLN A 243 -5.07 -11.08 18.79
N LEU A 244 -4.06 -11.17 17.92
CA LEU A 244 -3.41 -12.42 17.56
C LEU A 244 -2.75 -13.08 18.79
N ASP A 245 -2.07 -12.30 19.63
CA ASP A 245 -1.50 -12.80 20.88
C ASP A 245 -2.56 -13.26 21.88
N THR A 246 -3.70 -12.55 21.95
CA THR A 246 -4.85 -12.97 22.76
C THR A 246 -5.41 -14.30 22.27
N TYR A 247 -5.57 -14.49 20.96
CA TYR A 247 -6.02 -15.75 20.37
C TYR A 247 -5.01 -16.89 20.60
N LYS A 248 -3.71 -16.62 20.46
CA LYS A 248 -2.66 -17.60 20.79
C LYS A 248 -2.75 -18.04 22.25
N ALA A 249 -2.89 -17.09 23.18
CA ALA A 249 -3.03 -17.37 24.60
C ALA A 249 -4.31 -18.19 24.90
N TYR A 250 -5.42 -17.83 24.26
CA TYR A 250 -6.66 -18.57 24.37
C TYR A 250 -6.52 -20.01 23.86
N LEU A 251 -5.95 -20.21 22.66
CA LEU A 251 -5.70 -21.53 22.09
C LEU A 251 -4.76 -22.35 22.97
N ALA A 252 -3.70 -21.75 23.51
CA ALA A 252 -2.80 -22.41 24.44
C ALA A 252 -3.53 -22.88 25.72
N ASN A 253 -4.38 -22.02 26.29
CA ASN A 253 -5.19 -22.36 27.48
C ASN A 253 -6.19 -23.48 27.19
N VAL A 254 -6.89 -23.43 26.06
CA VAL A 254 -7.81 -24.49 25.62
C VAL A 254 -7.03 -25.79 25.44
N ARG A 255 -5.85 -25.75 24.80
CA ARG A 255 -4.99 -26.93 24.58
C ARG A 255 -4.56 -27.56 25.90
N MET A 256 -4.20 -26.76 26.90
CA MET A 256 -3.88 -27.25 28.25
C MET A 256 -5.11 -27.89 28.92
N GLN A 257 -6.30 -27.34 28.74
CA GLN A 257 -7.53 -27.90 29.32
C GLN A 257 -8.03 -29.16 28.60
N THR A 258 -7.83 -29.28 27.27
CA THR A 258 -8.25 -30.46 26.50
C THR A 258 -7.28 -31.62 26.60
N THR A 259 -5.98 -31.36 26.78
CA THR A 259 -4.96 -32.40 26.99
C THR A 259 -4.79 -32.76 28.47
N GLY A 260 -5.15 -31.86 29.39
CA GLY A 260 -5.27 -32.11 30.82
C GLY A 260 -6.73 -32.31 31.25
N SER A 261 -7.25 -33.53 31.13
CA SER A 261 -8.52 -33.89 31.79
C SER A 261 -8.41 -33.66 33.30
N LEU A 262 -9.21 -32.72 33.85
CA LEU A 262 -9.76 -32.71 35.22
C LEU A 262 -8.86 -33.29 36.33
N ALA A 263 -7.57 -32.95 36.36
CA ALA A 263 -6.66 -33.34 37.42
C ALA A 263 -6.05 -32.09 38.03
N THR A 264 -6.64 -31.68 39.15
CA THR A 264 -6.02 -31.03 40.31
C THR A 264 -4.63 -30.41 40.09
N ALA A 265 -4.61 -29.08 40.01
CA ALA A 265 -3.75 -28.09 40.70
C ALA A 265 -2.23 -28.32 40.94
N ASP A 266 -1.60 -29.39 40.45
CA ASP A 266 -0.16 -29.57 40.47
C ASP A 266 0.32 -29.96 39.07
N PRO A 267 1.32 -29.28 38.48
CA PRO A 267 1.89 -29.67 37.19
C PRO A 267 2.53 -31.05 37.37
N PRO A 268 2.02 -32.14 36.76
CA PRO A 268 2.71 -33.39 36.82
C PRO A 268 4.01 -33.17 36.04
N LYS A 269 5.15 -33.41 36.71
CA LYS A 269 6.43 -33.59 36.02
C LYS A 269 6.24 -34.72 35.01
N HIS A 270 5.91 -34.38 33.77
CA HIS A 270 5.84 -35.33 32.68
C HIS A 270 7.29 -35.75 32.41
N GLU A 271 7.69 -36.92 32.91
CA GLU A 271 8.97 -37.49 32.52
C GLU A 271 8.98 -37.67 31.00
N PRO A 272 9.99 -37.16 30.29
CA PRO A 272 10.05 -37.28 28.84
C PRO A 272 10.13 -38.76 28.49
N SER A 273 9.06 -39.30 27.92
CA SER A 273 9.05 -40.67 27.44
C SER A 273 9.78 -40.71 26.10
N THR A 274 10.87 -41.46 26.04
CA THR A 274 11.66 -41.67 24.82
C THR A 274 11.51 -43.12 24.36
N LYS A 275 11.25 -43.33 23.06
CA LYS A 275 11.27 -44.64 22.42
C LYS A 275 12.09 -44.59 21.14
N ALA A 276 13.02 -45.52 21.00
CA ALA A 276 13.83 -45.69 19.79
C ALA A 276 13.28 -46.82 18.93
N PHE A 277 13.19 -46.59 17.63
CA PHE A 277 12.73 -47.55 16.63
C PHE A 277 13.83 -47.78 15.60
N ALA A 278 14.05 -49.03 15.18
CA ALA A 278 14.99 -49.31 14.10
C ALA A 278 14.44 -48.78 12.77
N HIS A 279 15.30 -48.23 11.91
CA HIS A 279 14.91 -47.74 10.58
C HIS A 279 14.14 -48.80 9.77
N ALA A 280 14.65 -50.03 9.72
CA ALA A 280 14.02 -51.15 9.03
C ALA A 280 12.62 -51.50 9.57
N GLN A 281 12.34 -51.25 10.86
CA GLN A 281 11.02 -51.49 11.44
C GLN A 281 10.02 -50.44 10.97
N LEU A 282 10.43 -49.16 10.91
CA LEU A 282 9.57 -48.08 10.45
C LEU A 282 9.30 -48.13 8.94
N GLU A 283 10.25 -48.62 8.15
CA GLU A 283 10.07 -48.93 6.72
C GLU A 283 9.05 -50.06 6.54
N LYS A 284 9.18 -51.14 7.33
CA LYS A 284 8.22 -52.27 7.31
C LYS A 284 6.81 -51.87 7.76
N ASP A 285 6.70 -50.99 8.76
CA ASP A 285 5.42 -50.49 9.26
C ASP A 285 4.80 -49.42 8.34
N GLY A 286 5.51 -49.02 7.28
CA GLY A 286 5.08 -48.00 6.31
C GLY A 286 5.06 -46.59 6.87
N VAL A 287 5.77 -46.35 7.98
CA VAL A 287 5.97 -45.01 8.55
C VAL A 287 7.02 -44.25 7.74
N ILE A 288 8.08 -44.93 7.27
CA ILE A 288 9.02 -44.40 6.28
C ILE A 288 8.57 -44.85 4.90
N VAL A 289 8.32 -43.89 4.00
CA VAL A 289 7.89 -44.12 2.60
C VAL A 289 9.11 -44.21 1.69
N GLU A 290 10.05 -43.28 1.84
CA GLU A 290 11.28 -43.22 1.05
C GLU A 290 12.44 -42.79 1.96
N SER A 291 13.66 -43.23 1.64
CA SER A 291 14.85 -42.95 2.45
C SER A 291 16.07 -42.75 1.56
N ASN A 292 16.61 -41.54 1.57
CA ASN A 292 17.83 -41.16 0.83
C ASN A 292 19.12 -41.70 1.48
N VAL A 293 19.00 -42.42 2.60
CA VAL A 293 20.12 -43.11 3.25
C VAL A 293 20.56 -44.34 2.43
N PRO A 294 21.87 -44.49 2.16
CA PRO A 294 22.44 -45.69 1.52
C PRO A 294 22.10 -46.99 2.25
N GLU A 295 21.72 -48.05 1.52
CA GLU A 295 21.28 -49.33 2.08
C GLU A 295 22.27 -49.96 3.09
N GLN A 296 23.57 -49.85 2.82
CA GLN A 296 24.62 -50.36 3.71
C GLN A 296 24.65 -49.69 5.10
N ARG A 297 24.07 -48.49 5.23
CA ARG A 297 24.06 -47.70 6.46
C ARG A 297 22.73 -47.80 7.23
N ARG A 298 21.63 -48.21 6.58
CA ARG A 298 20.30 -48.39 7.18
C ARG A 298 20.26 -49.28 8.44
N PRO A 299 20.98 -50.43 8.54
CA PRO A 299 20.92 -51.27 9.75
C PRO A 299 21.58 -50.64 11.00
N ASN A 300 22.34 -49.56 10.79
CA ASN A 300 23.00 -48.81 11.86
C ASN A 300 22.24 -47.54 12.25
N ILE A 301 21.03 -47.32 11.72
CA ILE A 301 20.21 -46.14 12.00
C ILE A 301 19.01 -46.51 12.88
N SER A 302 18.77 -45.68 13.89
CA SER A 302 17.59 -45.71 14.75
C SER A 302 16.91 -44.35 14.77
N VAL A 303 15.58 -44.32 14.77
CA VAL A 303 14.78 -43.11 14.94
C VAL A 303 14.34 -43.04 16.41
N GLY A 304 14.84 -42.06 17.15
CA GLY A 304 14.37 -41.73 18.49
C GLY A 304 13.14 -40.83 18.42
N ILE A 305 12.11 -41.13 19.20
CA ILE A 305 10.96 -40.26 19.38
C ILE A 305 10.84 -39.96 20.88
N THR A 306 10.98 -38.69 21.24
CA THR A 306 10.85 -38.20 22.62
C THR A 306 9.62 -37.31 22.73
N CYS A 307 8.80 -37.51 23.75
CA CYS A 307 7.62 -36.67 24.02
C CYS A 307 7.91 -35.76 25.24
N PRO A 308 8.47 -34.55 25.04
CA PRO A 308 8.74 -33.61 26.14
C PRO A 308 7.47 -33.09 26.82
N SER A 309 6.38 -32.91 26.06
CA SER A 309 5.07 -32.48 26.59
C SER A 309 3.94 -33.09 25.76
N PRO A 310 2.71 -33.24 26.30
CA PRO A 310 1.59 -33.78 25.56
C PRO A 310 1.34 -33.02 24.24
N GLY A 311 1.44 -33.73 23.11
CA GLY A 311 1.25 -33.16 21.78
C GLY A 311 2.50 -32.54 21.14
N SER A 312 3.65 -32.58 21.82
CA SER A 312 4.96 -32.18 21.27
C SER A 312 5.89 -33.39 21.22
N PHE A 313 6.53 -33.62 20.08
CA PHE A 313 7.41 -34.75 19.82
C PHE A 313 8.73 -34.26 19.22
N LEU A 314 9.84 -34.69 19.78
CA LEU A 314 11.16 -34.52 19.19
C LEU A 314 11.54 -35.83 18.49
N VAL A 315 11.71 -35.78 17.17
CA VAL A 315 12.16 -36.92 16.36
C VAL A 315 13.64 -36.76 16.06
N SER A 316 14.45 -37.70 16.52
CA SER A 316 15.89 -37.78 16.28
C SER A 316 16.23 -38.94 15.35
N LEU A 317 17.23 -38.75 14.49
CA LEU A 317 17.80 -39.79 13.65
C LEU A 317 19.21 -40.12 14.12
N ASP A 318 19.38 -41.24 14.82
CA ASP A 318 20.64 -41.63 15.47
C ASP A 318 21.38 -42.69 14.65
N TYR A 319 22.71 -42.60 14.58
CA TYR A 319 23.58 -43.58 13.92
C TYR A 319 24.55 -44.23 14.90
N LYS A 320 24.64 -45.56 14.87
CA LYS A 320 25.53 -46.34 15.74
C LYS A 320 26.98 -45.88 15.59
N GLY A 321 27.56 -45.40 16.69
CA GLY A 321 28.94 -44.91 16.74
C GLY A 321 29.08 -43.39 16.67
N ARG A 322 27.98 -42.63 16.66
CA ARG A 322 27.99 -41.17 16.78
C ARG A 322 27.28 -40.76 18.07
N ASP A 323 27.86 -39.79 18.77
CA ASP A 323 27.36 -39.29 20.06
C ASP A 323 26.27 -38.20 19.91
N ARG A 324 26.04 -37.73 18.68
CA ARG A 324 25.00 -36.76 18.35
C ARG A 324 24.10 -37.29 17.22
N PRO A 325 22.78 -37.03 17.28
CA PRO A 325 21.87 -37.35 16.20
C PRO A 325 22.28 -36.66 14.89
N ILE A 326 21.99 -37.33 13.78
CA ILE A 326 22.18 -36.81 12.41
C ILE A 326 21.17 -35.70 12.12
N LEU A 327 19.95 -35.87 12.62
CA LEU A 327 18.85 -34.95 12.43
C LEU A 327 18.01 -34.93 13.72
N GLU A 328 17.60 -33.74 14.14
CA GLU A 328 16.59 -33.54 15.18
C GLU A 328 15.52 -32.60 14.64
N MET A 329 14.26 -32.94 14.87
CA MET A 329 13.14 -32.11 14.45
C MET A 329 12.03 -32.12 15.49
N ASP A 330 11.56 -30.93 15.84
CA ASP A 330 10.36 -30.73 16.64
C ASP A 330 9.11 -30.88 15.78
N LEU A 331 8.21 -31.77 16.20
CA LEU A 331 6.90 -32.02 15.61
C LEU A 331 5.81 -31.76 16.63
N ARG A 332 4.76 -31.04 16.21
CA ARG A 332 3.53 -30.91 16.98
C ARG A 332 2.47 -31.82 16.38
N LEU A 333 1.66 -32.42 17.24
CA LEU A 333 0.56 -33.29 16.82
C LEU A 333 -0.46 -32.54 15.96
N ASP A 334 -0.78 -31.29 16.30
CA ASP A 334 -1.75 -30.46 15.57
C ASP A 334 -1.29 -30.20 14.14
N ASP A 335 -0.01 -29.87 13.92
CA ASP A 335 0.57 -29.67 12.59
C ASP A 335 0.48 -30.96 11.74
N LEU A 336 0.61 -32.14 12.37
CA LEU A 336 0.43 -33.44 11.68
C LEU A 336 -1.05 -33.73 11.37
N LEU A 337 -1.96 -33.34 12.25
CA LEU A 337 -3.41 -33.50 12.05
C LEU A 337 -3.95 -32.52 11.00
N GLU A 338 -3.44 -31.29 10.97
CA GLU A 338 -3.73 -30.29 9.94
C GLU A 338 -3.26 -30.77 8.57
N LYS A 339 -2.00 -31.24 8.47
CA LYS A 339 -1.48 -31.88 7.25
C LYS A 339 -2.32 -33.08 6.82
N GLN A 340 -2.81 -33.88 7.77
CA GLN A 340 -3.72 -34.98 7.47
C GLN A 340 -5.07 -34.49 6.92
N HIS A 341 -5.62 -33.40 7.45
CA HIS A 341 -6.86 -32.78 6.98
C HIS A 341 -6.71 -32.19 5.57
N ASP A 342 -5.60 -31.51 5.31
CA ASP A 342 -5.27 -30.91 4.02
C ASP A 342 -4.90 -31.94 2.93
N GLY A 343 -4.89 -33.23 3.28
CA GLY A 343 -4.55 -34.32 2.36
C GLY A 343 -3.06 -34.46 2.07
N VAL A 344 -2.19 -33.83 2.86
CA VAL A 344 -0.74 -34.00 2.79
C VAL A 344 -0.34 -35.32 3.44
N LEU A 345 -0.08 -36.32 2.61
CA LEU A 345 0.19 -37.69 3.06
C LEU A 345 1.66 -37.95 3.44
N ILE A 346 2.58 -37.10 2.96
CA ILE A 346 4.02 -37.28 3.09
C ILE A 346 4.62 -36.06 3.78
N LEU A 347 5.41 -36.32 4.82
CA LEU A 347 6.26 -35.35 5.49
C LEU A 347 7.70 -35.60 5.04
N ASP A 348 8.22 -34.71 4.22
CA ASP A 348 9.58 -34.80 3.71
C ASP A 348 10.58 -34.26 4.75
N LEU A 349 11.52 -35.11 5.14
CA LEU A 349 12.68 -34.76 5.95
C LEU A 349 13.93 -34.99 5.10
N GLU A 350 14.98 -34.19 5.32
CA GLU A 350 16.21 -34.17 4.51
C GLU A 350 16.76 -35.56 4.13
N TYR A 351 16.61 -36.56 5.02
CA TYR A 351 17.09 -37.93 4.81
C TYR A 351 15.98 -38.99 4.66
N VAL A 352 14.75 -38.71 5.08
CA VAL A 352 13.64 -39.69 5.13
C VAL A 352 12.29 -39.02 4.86
N GLN A 353 11.45 -39.66 4.06
CA GLN A 353 10.05 -39.26 3.87
C GLN A 353 9.17 -40.10 4.78
N LEU A 354 8.37 -39.43 5.62
CA LEU A 354 7.48 -40.07 6.57
C LEU A 354 6.03 -39.99 6.12
N SER A 355 5.25 -41.06 6.31
CA SER A 355 3.81 -41.04 6.08
C SER A 355 3.08 -40.37 7.26
N VAL A 356 2.40 -39.25 7.01
CA VAL A 356 1.69 -38.47 8.04
C VAL A 356 0.63 -39.32 8.76
N PRO A 357 -0.28 -40.05 8.08
CA PRO A 357 -1.30 -40.86 8.76
C PRO A 357 -0.71 -42.00 9.61
N LYS A 358 0.36 -42.64 9.14
CA LYS A 358 1.02 -43.76 9.83
C LYS A 358 1.85 -43.28 11.02
N LEU A 359 2.50 -42.12 10.88
CA LEU A 359 3.22 -41.47 11.97
C LEU A 359 2.26 -41.07 13.09
N VAL A 360 1.11 -40.45 12.77
CA VAL A 360 0.07 -40.12 13.75
C VAL A 360 -0.42 -41.39 14.47
N ALA A 361 -0.65 -42.49 13.74
CA ALA A 361 -1.05 -43.77 14.36
C ALA A 361 0.04 -44.35 15.30
N LEU A 362 1.31 -44.27 14.92
CA LEU A 362 2.46 -44.69 15.75
C LEU A 362 2.53 -43.85 17.03
N LEU A 363 2.45 -42.52 16.90
CA LEU A 363 2.48 -41.58 18.02
C LEU A 363 1.32 -41.82 18.99
N ASN A 364 0.10 -42.00 18.46
CA ASN A 364 -1.07 -42.33 19.26
C ASN A 364 -0.91 -43.65 20.02
N LYS A 365 -0.39 -44.70 19.36
CA LYS A 365 -0.18 -46.01 19.97
C LYS A 365 0.87 -46.00 21.07
N HIS A 366 1.97 -45.27 20.89
CA HIS A 366 3.13 -45.35 21.77
C HIS A 366 3.18 -44.26 22.85
N PHE A 367 2.55 -43.11 22.64
CA PHE A 367 2.68 -41.95 23.52
C PHE A 367 1.35 -41.40 24.05
N LEU A 368 0.26 -41.43 23.25
CA LEU A 368 -1.04 -40.94 23.74
C LEU A 368 -1.91 -42.02 24.42
N ARG A 369 -1.70 -43.31 24.11
CA ARG A 369 -2.51 -44.42 24.65
C ARG A 369 -1.95 -45.02 25.96
N SER A 370 -1.38 -44.20 26.83
CA SER A 370 -0.91 -44.62 28.17
C SER A 370 -1.82 -44.10 29.30
N LYS A 371 -3.13 -44.36 29.21
CA LYS A 371 -3.95 -45.12 30.17
C LYS A 371 -5.41 -45.08 29.75
#